data_AF-A0AAD7W7R7-F1
#
_entry.id   AF-A0AAD7W7R7-F1
#
_cell.length_a   1.000
_cell.length_b   1.000
_cell.length_c   1.000
_cell.angle_alpha   90.00
_cell.angle_beta   90.00
_cell.angle_gamma   90.00
#
_symmetry.space_group_name_H-M   'P 1'
#
loop_
_entity.id
_entity.type
_entity.pdbx_description
1 polymer ?
#
loop_
_entity_poly.entity_id
_entity_poly.type
_entity_poly.pdbx_seq_one_letter_code
_entity_poly.pdbx_strand_id
1 'polypeptide(L)'
;MPPHGQQVGVAGTHSTSYDHQSIVVLEDDPVVKESAASLYEKHCSVSTLLSYQKGALRVIRGSRTRLTRHSRLVLVGHGSRGGDGAARLGGYRAEEVAGVVGAMETEDGQVGAVSLVGCELGKDLSFATRLLRSLRSIGVGTKLHLHRSALSITRSGEKVTRDWGDGAPVWRQGDARNKVIAWLDGTGNLLTRAEGSQRGRVLPQYQGRALNVELAEWPTHPQMFVPEELRVKYTSIDCLEGLTWSMFFEENEKSRAPDFTPDKSQANSTIMWLSGQEPAGDRPIKHIVTILDLVREIRYVAKDNVNDDLYYVLNDCVYKVEKLTLYVSIAGKYTDAYDQDEAQRQGLKASEFNAFCRETFQLGQCQGAGGGCERWGRYFVAAVFSESVRNFRTFSLFLMSVVACEVSRFRGPGERICAAFVGEDHPMVGEGTWLERDKRGFYGCSLSSADGRVRQDKLAWLEQVLRKENALFARANADMASVYGEREDAELDVFGKVKVVNLYAFSSFIEYFRGTNEGRKLSRGCVSHQ
;
A
#
# COMPACT_ATOMS: atom_id res chain seq x y z
N MET A 1 38.16 5.66 -52.54
CA MET A 1 37.20 6.44 -51.74
C MET A 1 35.96 5.61 -51.50
N PRO A 2 35.76 5.12 -50.27
CA PRO A 2 34.44 4.91 -49.68
C PRO A 2 34.21 5.91 -48.52
N PRO A 3 32.95 6.17 -48.14
CA PRO A 3 32.56 7.40 -47.45
C PRO A 3 32.59 7.31 -45.92
N HIS A 4 32.93 8.47 -45.35
CA HIS A 4 32.65 9.02 -44.02
C HIS A 4 32.13 8.07 -42.92
N GLY A 5 33.05 7.74 -42.01
CA GLY A 5 32.75 7.25 -40.67
C GLY A 5 31.91 8.26 -39.88
N GLN A 6 30.82 7.73 -39.35
CA GLN A 6 29.82 8.32 -38.49
C GLN A 6 30.49 8.95 -37.25
N GLN A 7 30.35 10.27 -37.10
CA GLN A 7 30.71 10.97 -35.87
C GLN A 7 29.85 10.43 -34.72
N VAL A 8 30.51 9.77 -33.77
CA VAL A 8 29.96 9.46 -32.46
C VAL A 8 29.64 10.78 -31.78
N GLY A 9 28.34 11.02 -31.53
CA GLY A 9 27.86 12.20 -30.83
C GLY A 9 28.46 12.26 -29.43
N VAL A 10 29.32 13.25 -29.20
CA VAL A 10 29.86 13.62 -27.90
C VAL A 10 28.69 13.99 -26.96
N ALA A 11 28.63 13.34 -25.81
CA ALA A 11 27.69 13.66 -24.74
C ALA A 11 27.77 15.16 -24.41
N GLY A 12 26.64 15.86 -24.55
CA GLY A 12 26.55 17.28 -24.22
C GLY A 12 26.99 17.52 -22.77
N THR A 13 28.01 18.34 -22.58
CA THR A 13 28.51 18.75 -21.26
C THR A 13 27.47 19.65 -20.59
N HIS A 14 26.50 19.04 -19.90
CA HIS A 14 25.70 19.77 -18.93
C HIS A 14 26.61 20.15 -17.77
N SER A 15 26.97 21.43 -17.64
CA SER A 15 27.80 21.90 -16.53
C SER A 15 26.95 22.03 -15.25
N THR A 16 27.53 21.62 -14.13
CA THR A 16 26.99 21.84 -12.79
C THR A 16 27.77 23.01 -12.15
N SER A 17 27.11 23.83 -11.34
CA SER A 17 27.78 24.88 -10.55
C SER A 17 28.52 24.35 -9.32
N TYR A 18 28.53 23.04 -9.13
CA TYR A 18 29.17 22.33 -8.02
C TYR A 18 30.27 21.45 -8.59
N ASP A 19 31.43 21.45 -7.94
CA ASP A 19 32.61 20.70 -8.37
C ASP A 19 32.43 19.18 -8.18
N HIS A 20 31.52 18.78 -7.27
CA HIS A 20 31.14 17.39 -7.05
C HIS A 20 29.68 17.24 -6.61
N GLN A 21 29.04 16.14 -7.03
CA GLN A 21 27.70 15.75 -6.57
C GLN A 21 27.70 14.33 -5.98
N SER A 22 27.26 14.18 -4.74
CA SER A 22 26.92 12.86 -4.19
C SER A 22 25.42 12.64 -4.26
N ILE A 23 24.98 11.58 -4.92
CA ILE A 23 23.56 11.23 -5.11
C ILE A 23 23.29 9.96 -4.30
N VAL A 24 22.35 10.02 -3.37
CA VAL A 24 22.06 8.95 -2.41
C VAL A 24 20.64 8.43 -2.65
N VAL A 25 20.53 7.14 -2.94
CA VAL A 25 19.28 6.38 -2.97
C VAL A 25 18.89 6.05 -1.53
N LEU A 26 17.74 6.54 -1.08
CA LEU A 26 17.25 6.34 0.29
C LEU A 26 16.33 5.12 0.44
N GLU A 27 15.70 4.69 -0.65
CA GLU A 27 14.71 3.60 -0.65
C GLU A 27 15.03 2.57 -1.73
N ASP A 28 14.66 1.32 -1.45
CA ASP A 28 14.78 0.21 -2.38
C ASP A 28 13.58 0.17 -3.35
N ASP A 29 13.37 1.26 -4.08
CA ASP A 29 12.26 1.43 -5.02
C ASP A 29 12.78 1.63 -6.47
N PRO A 30 12.16 1.01 -7.50
CA PRO A 30 12.58 1.16 -8.89
C PRO A 30 12.56 2.62 -9.40
N VAL A 31 11.54 3.40 -9.07
CA VAL A 31 11.42 4.82 -9.49
C VAL A 31 12.52 5.65 -8.84
N VAL A 32 12.81 5.43 -7.56
CA VAL A 32 13.89 6.11 -6.84
C VAL A 32 15.25 5.77 -7.43
N LYS A 33 15.53 4.47 -7.67
CA LYS A 33 16.79 4.01 -8.27
C LYS A 33 17.00 4.53 -9.69
N GLU A 34 15.98 4.46 -10.54
CA GLU A 34 16.01 5.00 -11.90
C GLU A 34 16.25 6.51 -11.88
N SER A 35 15.55 7.24 -11.00
CA SER A 35 15.70 8.68 -10.84
C SER A 35 17.12 9.07 -10.41
N ALA A 36 17.68 8.37 -9.42
CA ALA A 36 19.04 8.60 -8.95
C ALA A 36 20.09 8.27 -10.03
N ALA A 37 19.89 7.19 -10.79
CA ALA A 37 20.73 6.83 -11.91
C ALA A 37 20.69 7.90 -13.02
N SER A 38 19.50 8.38 -13.42
CA SER A 38 19.38 9.46 -14.41
C SER A 38 20.02 10.78 -13.95
N LEU A 39 19.93 11.12 -12.65
CA LEU A 39 20.64 12.27 -12.08
C LEU A 39 22.16 12.09 -12.14
N TYR A 40 22.66 10.88 -11.89
CA TYR A 40 24.08 10.55 -12.00
C TYR A 40 24.57 10.69 -13.44
N GLU A 41 23.87 10.09 -14.41
CA GLU A 41 24.28 10.11 -15.81
C GLU A 41 24.34 11.54 -16.39
N LYS A 42 23.50 12.45 -15.90
CA LYS A 42 23.52 13.86 -16.32
C LYS A 42 24.86 14.56 -16.04
N HIS A 43 25.56 14.18 -14.97
CA HIS A 43 26.84 14.78 -14.57
C HIS A 43 27.84 13.69 -14.08
N CYS A 44 27.96 12.59 -14.82
CA CYS A 44 28.65 11.38 -14.34
C CYS A 44 30.14 11.58 -14.02
N SER A 45 30.82 12.49 -14.71
CA SER A 45 32.24 12.78 -14.51
C SER A 45 32.56 13.42 -13.15
N VAL A 46 31.55 14.03 -12.50
CA VAL A 46 31.69 14.74 -11.23
C VAL A 46 30.68 14.25 -10.19
N SER A 47 30.10 13.07 -10.40
CA SER A 47 29.08 12.51 -9.51
C SER A 47 29.50 11.19 -8.88
N THR A 48 28.97 10.90 -7.70
CA THR A 48 28.99 9.58 -7.06
C THR A 48 27.57 9.14 -6.78
N LEU A 49 27.24 7.90 -7.12
CA LEU A 49 25.96 7.29 -6.80
C LEU A 49 26.14 6.33 -5.62
N LEU A 50 25.34 6.53 -4.59
CA LEU A 50 25.36 5.82 -3.31
C LEU A 50 23.98 5.24 -3.01
N SER A 51 23.92 4.18 -2.22
CA SER A 51 22.71 3.77 -1.48
C SER A 51 22.92 3.90 0.01
N TYR A 52 21.85 4.22 0.73
CA TYR A 52 21.81 4.23 2.18
C TYR A 52 20.88 3.12 2.68
N GLN A 53 21.39 2.20 3.49
CA GLN A 53 20.60 1.14 4.11
C GLN A 53 21.14 0.85 5.51
N LYS A 54 20.24 0.76 6.51
CA LYS A 54 20.56 0.37 7.90
C LYS A 54 21.73 1.15 8.50
N GLY A 55 21.77 2.46 8.30
CA GLY A 55 22.84 3.31 8.85
C GLY A 55 24.11 3.39 8.01
N ALA A 56 24.24 2.60 6.93
CA ALA A 56 25.47 2.52 6.14
C ALA A 56 25.28 3.03 4.71
N LEU A 57 26.30 3.75 4.22
CA LEU A 57 26.42 4.17 2.83
C LEU A 57 27.21 3.13 2.03
N ARG A 58 26.72 2.78 0.85
CA ARG A 58 27.41 1.90 -0.12
C ARG A 58 27.54 2.60 -1.45
N VAL A 59 28.73 2.57 -2.04
CA VAL A 59 28.98 3.10 -3.38
C VAL A 59 28.39 2.14 -4.42
N ILE A 60 27.59 2.69 -5.33
CA ILE A 60 27.05 1.98 -6.49
C ILE A 60 27.88 2.33 -7.74
N ARG A 61 28.16 3.62 -7.96
CA ARG A 61 28.98 4.13 -9.09
C ARG A 61 29.81 5.36 -8.69
N GLY A 62 30.94 5.55 -9.36
CA GLY A 62 31.86 6.66 -9.09
C GLY A 62 32.76 6.41 -7.88
N SER A 63 33.48 7.45 -7.46
CA SER A 63 34.46 7.39 -6.38
C SER A 63 34.01 8.24 -5.20
N ARG A 64 33.96 7.65 -4.01
CA ARG A 64 33.58 8.38 -2.79
C ARG A 64 34.50 9.58 -2.60
N THR A 65 33.89 10.75 -2.49
CA THR A 65 34.58 12.04 -2.35
C THR A 65 34.04 12.75 -1.11
N ARG A 66 34.92 13.49 -0.41
CA ARG A 66 34.51 14.33 0.72
C ARG A 66 33.61 15.47 0.24
N LEU A 67 32.60 15.80 1.03
CA LEU A 67 31.73 16.94 0.76
C LEU A 67 32.40 18.22 1.25
N THR A 68 32.41 19.25 0.41
CA THR A 68 32.91 20.59 0.73
C THR A 68 31.82 21.63 0.54
N ARG A 69 32.13 22.90 0.83
CA ARG A 69 31.25 24.04 0.52
C ARG A 69 30.90 24.18 -0.97
N HIS A 70 31.64 23.51 -1.86
CA HIS A 70 31.40 23.48 -3.31
C HIS A 70 30.72 22.18 -3.77
N SER A 71 30.45 21.25 -2.86
CA SER A 71 29.74 20.00 -3.15
C SER A 71 28.23 20.15 -3.01
N ARG A 72 27.50 19.33 -3.77
CA ARG A 72 26.06 19.13 -3.61
C ARG A 72 25.78 17.70 -3.17
N LEU A 73 25.01 17.55 -2.09
CA LEU A 73 24.41 16.28 -1.73
C LEU A 73 23.00 16.23 -2.30
N VAL A 74 22.62 15.12 -2.94
CA VAL A 74 21.30 14.90 -3.53
C VAL A 74 20.72 13.66 -2.91
N LEU A 75 19.66 13.82 -2.12
CA LEU A 75 18.98 12.72 -1.46
C LEU A 75 17.72 12.39 -2.24
N VAL A 76 17.61 11.16 -2.74
CA VAL A 76 16.53 10.71 -3.62
C VAL A 76 15.69 9.68 -2.89
N GLY A 77 14.39 9.96 -2.78
CA GLY A 77 13.40 9.10 -2.15
C GLY A 77 12.01 9.66 -2.39
N HIS A 78 10.99 8.89 -2.10
CA HIS A 78 9.64 9.40 -2.16
C HIS A 78 9.41 10.42 -1.03
N GLY A 79 8.72 11.50 -1.37
CA GLY A 79 8.08 12.35 -0.37
C GLY A 79 6.81 11.66 0.13
N SER A 80 6.59 11.69 1.44
CA SER A 80 5.38 11.12 2.07
C SER A 80 5.06 11.82 3.39
N ARG A 81 3.93 11.46 4.00
CA ARG A 81 3.61 11.80 5.39
C ARG A 81 3.56 10.52 6.22
N GLY A 82 4.10 10.57 7.44
CA GLY A 82 3.94 9.50 8.42
C GLY A 82 2.51 9.42 8.95
N GLY A 83 2.22 8.37 9.72
CA GLY A 83 0.93 8.22 10.41
C GLY A 83 0.65 9.30 11.47
N ASP A 84 1.67 10.10 11.81
CA ASP A 84 1.63 11.31 12.64
C ASP A 84 1.41 12.60 11.83
N GLY A 85 1.24 12.50 10.52
CA GLY A 85 1.11 13.61 9.59
C GLY A 85 2.43 14.32 9.26
N ALA A 86 3.56 13.96 9.87
CA ALA A 86 4.84 14.62 9.64
C ALA A 86 5.43 14.22 8.28
N ALA A 87 6.00 15.19 7.53
CA ALA A 87 6.65 14.90 6.26
C ALA A 87 7.87 13.98 6.43
N ARG A 88 8.10 13.13 5.43
CA ARG A 88 9.20 12.16 5.34
C ARG A 88 9.79 12.16 3.94
N LEU A 89 11.08 11.89 3.85
CA LEU A 89 11.79 11.62 2.61
C LEU A 89 12.39 10.22 2.72
N GLY A 90 12.08 9.32 1.81
CA GLY A 90 12.68 8.00 1.91
C GLY A 90 12.07 7.11 3.00
N GLY A 91 10.92 7.49 3.55
CA GLY A 91 10.41 6.99 4.85
C GLY A 91 11.07 7.61 6.08
N TYR A 92 12.19 8.33 5.93
CA TYR A 92 12.94 8.95 7.02
C TYR A 92 12.36 10.30 7.45
N ARG A 93 12.32 10.53 8.77
CA ARG A 93 12.06 11.83 9.39
C ARG A 93 13.25 12.77 9.20
N ALA A 94 13.04 14.05 9.49
CA ALA A 94 14.04 15.10 9.33
C ALA A 94 15.35 14.80 10.09
N GLU A 95 15.24 14.29 11.31
CA GLU A 95 16.37 13.91 12.17
C GLU A 95 17.14 12.71 11.60
N GLU A 96 16.42 11.73 11.07
CA GLU A 96 17.01 10.54 10.45
C GLU A 96 17.72 10.88 9.13
N VAL A 97 17.15 11.81 8.34
CA VAL A 97 17.81 12.37 7.15
C VAL A 97 19.11 13.08 7.53
N ALA A 98 19.17 13.78 8.68
CA ALA A 98 20.42 14.35 9.16
C ALA A 98 21.46 13.27 9.46
N GLY A 99 21.05 12.09 9.95
CA GLY A 99 21.91 10.91 10.10
C GLY A 99 22.51 10.42 8.79
N VAL A 100 21.77 10.47 7.67
CA VAL A 100 22.30 10.16 6.33
C VAL A 100 23.41 11.13 5.95
N VAL A 101 23.21 12.44 6.20
CA VAL A 101 24.23 13.46 5.92
C VAL A 101 25.44 13.28 6.84
N GLY A 102 25.23 12.93 8.11
CA GLY A 102 26.30 12.65 9.08
C GLY A 102 27.14 11.42 8.74
N ALA A 103 26.62 10.48 7.96
CA ALA A 103 27.39 9.34 7.44
C ALA A 103 28.34 9.72 6.28
N MET A 104 28.19 10.92 5.71
CA MET A 104 29.10 11.47 4.70
C MET A 104 30.35 12.06 5.37
N GLU A 105 31.49 11.98 4.70
CA GLU A 105 32.68 12.73 5.13
C GLU A 105 32.54 14.19 4.67
N THR A 106 32.51 15.13 5.61
CA THR A 106 32.43 16.56 5.34
C THR A 106 33.74 17.26 5.70
N GLU A 107 34.22 18.12 4.81
CA GLU A 107 35.37 19.01 5.06
C GLU A 107 34.86 20.32 5.68
N ASP A 108 35.48 20.72 6.79
CA ASP A 108 35.14 21.92 7.57
C ASP A 108 33.67 22.05 8.01
N GLY A 109 32.91 20.94 7.97
CA GLY A 109 31.49 20.92 8.33
C GLY A 109 30.60 21.77 7.42
N GLN A 110 31.05 22.16 6.22
CA GLN A 110 30.25 22.96 5.28
C GLN A 110 29.91 22.19 4.01
N VAL A 111 28.63 22.20 3.64
CA VAL A 111 28.14 21.60 2.38
C VAL A 111 27.44 22.68 1.57
N GLY A 112 27.76 22.77 0.27
CA GLY A 112 27.21 23.83 -0.58
C GLY A 112 25.68 23.82 -0.66
N ALA A 113 25.08 22.64 -0.85
CA ALA A 113 23.64 22.43 -0.74
C ALA A 113 23.27 20.96 -0.53
N VAL A 114 22.19 20.72 0.20
CA VAL A 114 21.49 19.42 0.23
C VAL A 114 20.19 19.55 -0.56
N SER A 115 20.11 18.83 -1.67
CA SER A 115 18.92 18.79 -2.52
C SER A 115 18.07 17.58 -2.18
N LEU A 116 16.89 17.84 -1.65
CA LEU A 116 15.89 16.83 -1.33
C LEU A 116 15.04 16.59 -2.58
N VAL A 117 15.20 15.40 -3.18
CA VAL A 117 14.54 14.99 -4.40
C VAL A 117 13.44 14.01 -4.01
N GLY A 118 12.31 14.59 -3.59
CA GLY A 118 11.06 13.92 -3.26
C GLY A 118 9.91 14.93 -3.34
N CYS A 119 8.69 14.43 -3.50
CA CYS A 119 7.51 15.27 -3.67
C CYS A 119 7.17 16.09 -2.42
N GLU A 120 6.66 17.31 -2.63
CA GLU A 120 5.93 18.12 -1.64
C GLU A 120 6.61 18.51 -0.32
N LEU A 121 7.87 18.14 -0.08
CA LEU A 121 8.61 18.51 1.14
C LEU A 121 8.71 20.02 1.36
N GLY A 122 8.64 20.81 0.30
CA GLY A 122 8.64 22.28 0.36
C GLY A 122 7.34 22.91 0.86
N LYS A 123 6.26 22.12 1.02
CA LYS A 123 5.02 22.56 1.67
C LYS A 123 5.10 22.52 3.20
N ASP A 124 5.93 21.64 3.76
CA ASP A 124 6.10 21.46 5.21
C ASP A 124 7.42 22.10 5.69
N LEU A 125 7.36 23.37 6.08
CA LEU A 125 8.54 24.09 6.60
C LEU A 125 9.01 23.55 7.96
N SER A 126 8.19 22.78 8.68
CA SER A 126 8.61 22.13 9.92
C SER A 126 9.67 21.05 9.66
N PHE A 127 9.56 20.35 8.53
CA PHE A 127 10.54 19.36 8.10
C PHE A 127 11.89 20.03 7.82
N ALA A 128 11.88 21.10 7.02
CA ALA A 128 13.09 21.87 6.71
C ALA A 128 13.76 22.43 7.98
N THR A 129 12.96 22.97 8.90
CA THR A 129 13.45 23.51 10.18
C THR A 129 14.13 22.43 11.02
N ARG A 130 13.46 21.29 11.23
CA ARG A 130 13.99 20.17 12.02
C ARG A 130 15.26 19.60 11.41
N LEU A 131 15.29 19.42 10.09
CA LEU A 131 16.45 18.90 9.39
C LEU A 131 17.63 19.85 9.52
N LEU A 132 17.45 21.16 9.24
CA LEU A 132 18.54 22.12 9.35
C LEU A 132 19.07 22.27 10.79
N ARG A 133 18.19 22.20 11.81
CA ARG A 133 18.61 22.20 13.22
C ARG A 133 19.40 20.95 13.58
N SER A 134 18.95 19.79 13.11
CA SER A 134 19.64 18.52 13.31
C SER A 134 21.02 18.54 12.63
N LEU A 135 21.10 19.02 11.38
CA LEU A 135 22.37 19.21 10.67
C LEU A 135 23.32 20.14 11.43
N ARG A 136 22.82 21.28 11.93
CA ARG A 136 23.62 22.21 12.74
C ARG A 136 24.12 21.55 14.03
N SER A 137 23.30 20.73 14.70
CA SER A 137 23.69 20.03 15.92
C SER A 137 24.81 19.00 15.72
N ILE A 138 24.94 18.46 14.50
CA ILE A 138 26.04 17.57 14.11
C ILE A 138 27.19 18.33 13.41
N GLY A 139 27.22 19.66 13.51
CA GLY A 139 28.30 20.51 12.98
C GLY A 139 28.23 20.75 11.47
N VAL A 140 27.11 20.47 10.80
CA VAL A 140 26.96 20.64 9.35
C VAL A 140 26.18 21.91 9.01
N GLY A 141 26.85 22.87 8.38
CA GLY A 141 26.24 24.06 7.76
C GLY A 141 25.90 23.83 6.29
N THR A 142 24.66 24.13 5.89
CA THR A 142 24.19 24.01 4.51
C THR A 142 22.89 24.78 4.27
N LYS A 143 22.48 24.87 3.01
CA LYS A 143 21.10 25.16 2.59
C LYS A 143 20.40 23.92 2.06
N LEU A 144 19.07 23.90 2.13
CA LEU A 144 18.22 22.86 1.56
C LEU A 144 17.58 23.36 0.26
N HIS A 145 17.48 22.48 -0.73
CA HIS A 145 16.60 22.66 -1.90
C HIS A 145 15.45 21.66 -1.84
N LEU A 146 14.22 22.14 -1.78
CA LEU A 146 12.98 21.35 -1.69
C LEU A 146 12.02 21.72 -2.82
N HIS A 147 11.01 20.86 -3.06
CA HIS A 147 9.95 21.13 -4.04
C HIS A 147 8.57 21.11 -3.39
N ARG A 148 7.67 22.01 -3.81
CA ARG A 148 6.30 22.16 -3.28
C ARG A 148 5.29 21.22 -3.93
N SER A 149 5.56 20.73 -5.12
CA SER A 149 4.63 19.90 -5.89
C SER A 149 5.20 18.52 -6.13
N ALA A 150 4.42 17.68 -6.83
CA ALA A 150 4.92 16.40 -7.30
C ALA A 150 6.14 16.61 -8.22
N LEU A 151 7.18 15.82 -7.99
CA LEU A 151 8.49 15.90 -8.60
C LEU A 151 8.79 14.59 -9.30
N SER A 152 9.31 14.65 -10.52
CA SER A 152 9.77 13.50 -11.29
C SER A 152 11.13 13.81 -11.90
N ILE A 153 11.90 12.77 -12.21
CA ILE A 153 13.16 12.87 -12.92
C ILE A 153 12.98 12.32 -14.33
N THR A 154 13.37 13.06 -15.36
CA THR A 154 13.37 12.56 -16.74
C THR A 154 14.52 11.58 -16.94
N ARG A 155 14.47 10.78 -18.02
CA ARG A 155 15.59 9.90 -18.39
C ARG A 155 16.93 10.63 -18.56
N SER A 156 16.88 11.90 -18.94
CA SER A 156 18.06 12.78 -19.09
C SER A 156 18.50 13.46 -17.78
N GLY A 157 17.92 13.08 -16.63
CA GLY A 157 18.26 13.64 -15.32
C GLY A 157 17.70 15.03 -15.05
N GLU A 158 16.67 15.46 -15.80
CA GLU A 158 16.02 16.76 -15.57
C GLU A 158 14.96 16.64 -14.48
N LYS A 159 14.94 17.61 -13.56
CA LYS A 159 13.89 17.74 -12.55
C LYS A 159 12.68 18.41 -13.18
N VAL A 160 11.52 17.77 -13.07
CA VAL A 160 10.26 18.28 -13.58
C VAL A 160 9.19 18.20 -12.52
N THR A 161 8.32 19.20 -12.49
CA THR A 161 7.29 19.34 -11.46
C THR A 161 5.90 19.36 -12.07
N ARG A 162 4.93 18.71 -11.41
CA ARG A 162 3.53 18.69 -11.84
C ARG A 162 2.84 20.00 -11.44
N ASP A 163 2.21 20.65 -12.42
CA ASP A 163 1.38 21.85 -12.24
C ASP A 163 -0.09 21.46 -12.38
N TRP A 164 -0.87 21.73 -11.33
CA TRP A 164 -2.27 21.36 -11.17
C TRP A 164 -3.22 22.55 -11.41
N GLY A 165 -2.93 23.42 -12.39
CA GLY A 165 -3.79 24.57 -12.71
C GLY A 165 -5.24 24.17 -13.06
N ASP A 166 -6.05 25.12 -13.53
CA ASP A 166 -7.51 24.93 -13.74
C ASP A 166 -7.92 23.92 -14.83
N GLY A 167 -6.98 23.12 -15.37
CA GLY A 167 -7.22 22.09 -16.39
C GLY A 167 -6.45 20.80 -16.10
N ALA A 168 -6.25 19.95 -17.12
CA ALA A 168 -5.53 18.68 -16.95
C ALA A 168 -4.09 18.91 -16.43
N PRO A 169 -3.60 18.10 -15.47
CA PRO A 169 -2.28 18.29 -14.87
C PRO A 169 -1.17 18.14 -15.90
N VAL A 170 -0.21 19.06 -15.89
CA VAL A 170 0.92 19.07 -16.82
C VAL A 170 2.26 19.06 -16.11
N TRP A 171 3.23 18.37 -16.68
CA TRP A 171 4.61 18.41 -16.20
C TRP A 171 5.36 19.61 -16.76
N ARG A 172 6.10 20.30 -15.90
CA ARG A 172 6.92 21.47 -16.26
C ARG A 172 8.38 21.28 -15.90
N GLN A 173 9.27 21.64 -16.82
CA GLN A 173 10.70 21.72 -16.57
C GLN A 173 11.09 23.16 -16.22
N GLY A 174 11.89 23.32 -15.17
CA GLY A 174 12.41 24.64 -14.76
C GLY A 174 11.35 25.58 -14.17
N ASP A 175 10.31 25.04 -13.50
CA ASP A 175 9.31 25.87 -12.81
C ASP A 175 9.86 26.34 -11.45
N ALA A 176 10.44 27.53 -11.44
CA ALA A 176 11.11 28.13 -10.27
C ALA A 176 10.15 28.36 -9.08
N ARG A 177 8.83 28.45 -9.35
CA ARG A 177 7.81 28.64 -8.31
C ARG A 177 7.70 27.44 -7.38
N ASN A 178 8.01 26.25 -7.91
CA ASN A 178 7.91 25.00 -7.15
C ASN A 178 9.13 24.72 -6.28
N LYS A 179 10.25 25.43 -6.46
CA LYS A 179 11.47 25.20 -5.67
C LYS A 179 11.57 26.17 -4.50
N VAL A 180 11.83 25.62 -3.32
CA VAL A 180 12.11 26.36 -2.09
C VAL A 180 13.56 26.15 -1.70
N ILE A 181 14.25 27.25 -1.40
CA ILE A 181 15.58 27.25 -0.80
C ILE A 181 15.39 27.63 0.67
N ALA A 182 15.87 26.80 1.60
CA ALA A 182 15.74 27.01 3.03
C ALA A 182 17.10 26.94 3.73
N TRP A 183 17.36 27.81 4.70
CA TRP A 183 18.57 27.81 5.51
C TRP A 183 18.29 28.43 6.88
N LEU A 184 19.20 28.24 7.83
CA LEU A 184 19.12 28.91 9.13
C LEU A 184 20.03 30.14 9.13
N ASP A 185 19.57 31.23 9.73
CA ASP A 185 20.42 32.39 10.01
C ASP A 185 21.39 32.14 11.18
N GLY A 186 22.21 33.13 11.52
CA GLY A 186 23.17 33.04 12.64
C GLY A 186 22.51 32.77 14.00
N THR A 187 21.26 33.16 14.19
CA THR A 187 20.49 32.96 15.44
C THR A 187 19.73 31.63 15.49
N GLY A 188 19.65 30.90 14.36
CA GLY A 188 18.92 29.63 14.27
C GLY A 188 17.47 29.76 13.85
N ASN A 189 17.07 30.91 13.30
CA ASN A 189 15.77 31.10 12.68
C ASN A 189 15.77 30.63 11.23
N LEU A 190 14.66 30.03 10.80
CA LEU A 190 14.49 29.57 9.43
C LEU A 190 14.28 30.76 8.50
N LEU A 191 15.13 30.86 7.48
CA LEU A 191 14.94 31.72 6.33
C LEU A 191 14.57 30.85 5.12
N THR A 192 13.64 31.34 4.31
CA THR A 192 13.23 30.68 3.06
C THR A 192 13.18 31.67 1.92
N ARG A 193 13.49 31.19 0.72
CA ARG A 193 13.35 31.92 -0.53
C ARG A 193 12.78 31.01 -1.60
N ALA A 194 11.74 31.45 -2.29
CA ALA A 194 11.33 30.84 -3.56
C ALA A 194 12.40 31.13 -4.62
N GLU A 195 12.73 30.15 -5.46
CA GLU A 195 13.77 30.34 -6.49
C GLU A 195 13.42 31.47 -7.47
N GLY A 196 12.13 31.62 -7.80
CA GLY A 196 11.62 32.72 -8.60
C GLY A 196 10.13 32.60 -8.89
N SER A 197 9.61 33.49 -9.74
CA SER A 197 8.22 33.51 -10.22
C SER A 197 8.04 32.91 -11.61
N GLN A 198 9.13 32.50 -12.27
CA GLN A 198 9.10 32.00 -13.64
C GLN A 198 8.39 30.65 -13.74
N ARG A 199 7.44 30.56 -14.66
CA ARG A 199 6.71 29.33 -14.98
C ARG A 199 7.56 28.49 -15.94
N GLY A 200 7.73 27.22 -15.62
CA GLY A 200 8.55 26.30 -16.41
C GLY A 200 7.91 25.90 -17.75
N ARG A 201 8.73 25.34 -18.65
CA ARG A 201 8.31 24.83 -19.96
C ARG A 201 7.46 23.56 -19.79
N VAL A 202 6.30 23.50 -20.45
CA VAL A 202 5.42 22.31 -20.45
C VAL A 202 6.06 21.16 -21.24
N LEU A 203 5.92 19.94 -20.72
CA LEU A 203 6.32 18.69 -21.38
C LEU A 203 5.05 17.86 -21.69
N PRO A 204 4.36 18.11 -22.82
CA PRO A 204 3.02 17.59 -23.06
C PRO A 204 2.94 16.06 -23.21
N GLN A 205 4.02 15.39 -23.60
CA GLN A 205 4.06 13.93 -23.78
C GLN A 205 4.75 13.20 -22.61
N TYR A 206 5.23 13.95 -21.62
CA TYR A 206 5.92 13.35 -20.48
C TYR A 206 4.88 12.93 -19.45
N GLN A 207 4.74 11.62 -19.22
CA GLN A 207 3.80 11.09 -18.23
C GLN A 207 4.37 11.12 -16.80
N GLY A 208 5.70 11.07 -16.67
CA GLY A 208 6.43 11.18 -15.41
C GLY A 208 6.19 10.03 -14.43
N ARG A 209 7.16 9.80 -13.54
CA ARG A 209 7.02 8.89 -12.40
C ARG A 209 7.29 9.73 -11.15
N ALA A 210 6.22 10.20 -10.51
CA ALA A 210 6.34 11.08 -9.37
C ALA A 210 7.05 10.35 -8.21
N LEU A 211 8.00 11.03 -7.59
CA LEU A 211 8.67 10.59 -6.35
C LEU A 211 7.78 10.88 -5.14
N ASN A 212 6.51 10.48 -5.22
CA ASN A 212 5.51 10.55 -4.17
C ASN A 212 5.19 9.14 -3.73
N VAL A 213 5.03 8.89 -2.43
CA VAL A 213 4.19 7.77 -2.03
C VAL A 213 2.79 8.37 -2.01
N GLU A 214 2.06 8.26 -3.14
CA GLU A 214 0.61 8.45 -3.08
C GLU A 214 0.06 7.25 -2.30
N LEU A 215 0.20 7.25 -0.96
CA LEU A 215 -0.75 6.54 -0.12
C LEU A 215 -2.08 7.21 -0.46
N ALA A 216 -2.91 6.52 -1.23
CA ALA A 216 -4.22 7.03 -1.58
C ALA A 216 -4.91 7.41 -0.26
N GLU A 217 -5.17 8.72 -0.07
CA GLU A 217 -5.84 9.19 1.13
C GLU A 217 -7.15 8.40 1.27
N TRP A 218 -7.44 7.95 2.49
CA TRP A 218 -8.68 7.23 2.74
C TRP A 218 -9.84 8.06 2.23
N PRO A 219 -10.77 7.49 1.45
CA PRO A 219 -11.79 8.30 0.80
C PRO A 219 -12.69 8.94 1.85
N THR A 220 -13.02 10.22 1.65
CA THR A 220 -13.84 11.03 2.57
C THR A 220 -15.33 10.99 2.24
N HIS A 221 -15.69 10.43 1.09
CA HIS A 221 -17.07 10.24 0.62
C HIS A 221 -17.20 8.93 -0.18
N PRO A 222 -18.40 8.33 -0.26
CA PRO A 222 -18.73 7.29 -1.23
C PRO A 222 -18.25 7.59 -2.65
N GLN A 223 -17.65 6.60 -3.32
CA GLN A 223 -17.26 6.67 -4.74
C GLN A 223 -17.10 5.27 -5.36
N MET A 224 -17.10 5.19 -6.69
CA MET A 224 -16.82 3.94 -7.43
C MET A 224 -15.32 3.82 -7.72
N PHE A 225 -14.73 2.64 -7.54
CA PHE A 225 -13.30 2.42 -7.82
C PHE A 225 -13.06 1.61 -9.10
N VAL A 226 -14.10 0.93 -9.58
CA VAL A 226 -14.07 0.23 -10.87
C VAL A 226 -14.45 1.19 -12.01
N PRO A 227 -13.67 1.22 -13.11
CA PRO A 227 -13.99 2.04 -14.28
C PRO A 227 -15.38 1.74 -14.84
N GLU A 228 -16.06 2.78 -15.32
CA GLU A 228 -17.43 2.68 -15.85
C GLU A 228 -17.55 1.64 -16.95
N GLU A 229 -16.57 1.52 -17.83
CA GLU A 229 -16.59 0.59 -18.96
C GLU A 229 -16.66 -0.87 -18.47
N LEU A 230 -15.98 -1.18 -17.37
CA LEU A 230 -16.00 -2.51 -16.76
C LEU A 230 -17.26 -2.73 -15.92
N ARG A 231 -17.83 -1.69 -15.30
CA ARG A 231 -19.10 -1.79 -14.55
C ARG A 231 -20.30 -2.03 -15.45
N VAL A 232 -20.26 -1.54 -16.70
CA VAL A 232 -21.26 -1.89 -17.72
C VAL A 232 -21.20 -3.38 -18.06
N LYS A 233 -20.00 -3.96 -18.12
CA LYS A 233 -19.78 -5.38 -18.43
C LYS A 233 -20.07 -6.31 -17.23
N TYR A 234 -19.68 -5.91 -16.04
CA TYR A 234 -19.81 -6.68 -14.80
C TYR A 234 -20.81 -6.01 -13.88
N THR A 235 -22.09 -6.30 -14.13
CA THR A 235 -23.23 -5.55 -13.58
C THR A 235 -23.41 -5.68 -12.07
N SER A 236 -22.88 -6.74 -11.45
CA SER A 236 -23.00 -6.98 -10.01
C SER A 236 -21.98 -6.19 -9.17
N ILE A 237 -20.97 -5.59 -9.81
CA ILE A 237 -19.90 -4.88 -9.12
C ILE A 237 -20.42 -3.64 -8.37
N ASP A 238 -21.47 -2.99 -8.89
CA ASP A 238 -22.06 -1.81 -8.24
C ASP A 238 -22.52 -2.15 -6.80
N CYS A 239 -23.20 -3.29 -6.62
CA CYS A 239 -23.61 -3.76 -5.29
C CYS A 239 -22.44 -4.23 -4.44
N LEU A 240 -21.46 -4.93 -5.02
CA LEU A 240 -20.29 -5.37 -4.26
C LEU A 240 -19.49 -4.17 -3.72
N GLU A 241 -19.33 -3.09 -4.50
CA GLU A 241 -18.74 -1.84 -4.01
C GLU A 241 -19.59 -1.23 -2.91
N GLY A 242 -20.91 -1.08 -3.11
CA GLY A 242 -21.80 -0.55 -2.06
C GLY A 242 -21.72 -1.32 -0.74
N LEU A 243 -21.74 -2.66 -0.79
CA LEU A 243 -21.55 -3.51 0.39
C LEU A 243 -20.20 -3.26 1.07
N THR A 244 -19.15 -3.12 0.26
CA THR A 244 -17.80 -2.83 0.76
C THR A 244 -17.74 -1.47 1.46
N TRP A 245 -18.42 -0.45 0.95
CA TRP A 245 -18.57 0.83 1.63
C TRP A 245 -19.26 0.69 2.98
N SER A 246 -20.34 -0.10 3.06
CA SER A 246 -21.05 -0.32 4.32
C SER A 246 -20.18 -0.94 5.42
N MET A 247 -19.20 -1.77 5.05
CA MET A 247 -18.32 -2.44 6.01
C MET A 247 -17.11 -1.57 6.42
N PHE A 248 -16.53 -0.81 5.49
CA PHE A 248 -15.21 -0.22 5.71
C PHE A 248 -15.19 1.32 5.86
N PHE A 249 -16.25 2.04 5.46
CA PHE A 249 -16.18 3.50 5.26
C PHE A 249 -16.02 4.37 6.53
N GLU A 250 -16.88 4.21 7.54
CA GLU A 250 -17.10 5.29 8.54
C GLU A 250 -16.27 5.22 9.83
N GLU A 251 -15.58 4.13 10.10
CA GLU A 251 -14.72 4.06 11.30
C GLU A 251 -13.38 4.74 11.00
N ASN A 252 -13.35 6.05 11.28
CA ASN A 252 -12.14 6.87 11.21
C ASN A 252 -11.16 6.60 12.36
N GLU A 253 -11.62 5.94 13.41
CA GLU A 253 -10.79 5.54 14.55
C GLU A 253 -9.78 4.47 14.12
N LYS A 254 -8.54 4.60 14.58
CA LYS A 254 -7.49 3.58 14.46
C LYS A 254 -7.74 2.44 15.45
N SER A 255 -8.97 1.94 15.48
CA SER A 255 -9.36 0.81 16.32
C SER A 255 -8.70 -0.45 15.78
N ARG A 256 -8.24 -1.29 16.70
CA ARG A 256 -7.59 -2.56 16.40
C ARG A 256 -8.29 -3.67 17.16
N ALA A 257 -8.02 -4.91 16.76
CA ALA A 257 -8.35 -6.08 17.55
C ALA A 257 -7.70 -5.98 18.95
N PRO A 258 -8.29 -6.63 19.97
CA PRO A 258 -7.71 -6.68 21.30
C PRO A 258 -6.30 -7.30 21.27
N ASP A 259 -5.43 -6.85 22.17
CA ASP A 259 -4.16 -7.54 22.40
C ASP A 259 -4.44 -8.91 22.98
N PHE A 260 -3.72 -9.91 22.49
CA PHE A 260 -3.78 -11.24 23.03
C PHE A 260 -3.22 -11.23 24.45
N THR A 261 -4.03 -11.68 25.40
CA THR A 261 -3.61 -11.94 26.78
C THR A 261 -3.93 -13.40 27.09
N PRO A 262 -2.93 -14.23 27.47
CA PRO A 262 -3.19 -15.62 27.82
C PRO A 262 -4.13 -15.68 29.04
N ASP A 263 -5.11 -16.57 28.98
CA ASP A 263 -6.12 -16.70 30.04
C ASP A 263 -5.46 -17.18 31.35
N LYS A 264 -6.01 -16.77 32.50
CA LYS A 264 -5.47 -17.11 33.83
C LYS A 264 -5.52 -18.62 34.11
N SER A 265 -6.39 -19.36 33.42
CA SER A 265 -6.47 -20.83 33.45
C SER A 265 -5.40 -21.53 32.60
N GLN A 266 -4.82 -20.82 31.62
CA GLN A 266 -3.72 -21.22 30.74
C GLN A 266 -2.38 -20.57 31.12
N ALA A 267 -2.24 -20.08 32.35
CA ALA A 267 -1.05 -19.34 32.81
C ALA A 267 0.29 -20.12 32.71
N ASN A 268 0.23 -21.44 32.45
CA ASN A 268 1.40 -22.29 32.20
C ASN A 268 1.70 -22.52 30.70
N SER A 269 0.81 -22.17 29.79
CA SER A 269 1.02 -22.36 28.36
C SER A 269 1.85 -21.20 27.83
N THR A 270 3.08 -21.49 27.39
CA THR A 270 3.97 -20.50 26.76
C THR A 270 3.89 -20.62 25.24
N ILE A 271 3.97 -19.48 24.54
CA ILE A 271 4.11 -19.51 23.07
C ILE A 271 5.41 -20.23 22.73
N MET A 272 5.30 -21.32 21.98
CA MET A 272 6.45 -21.93 21.33
C MET A 272 6.67 -21.28 19.99
N TRP A 273 7.70 -20.43 19.93
CA TRP A 273 8.12 -19.77 18.71
C TRP A 273 8.88 -20.73 17.81
N LEU A 274 8.56 -20.68 16.51
CA LEU A 274 9.42 -21.27 15.50
C LEU A 274 10.68 -20.42 15.37
N SER A 275 11.83 -21.08 15.20
CA SER A 275 13.14 -20.43 15.20
C SER A 275 13.19 -19.20 14.28
N GLY A 276 13.50 -18.03 14.87
CA GLY A 276 13.63 -16.75 14.15
C GLY A 276 12.31 -16.11 13.70
N GLN A 277 11.16 -16.61 14.15
CA GLN A 277 9.84 -16.04 13.86
C GLN A 277 9.27 -15.21 15.02
N GLU A 278 10.02 -15.05 16.10
CA GLU A 278 9.59 -14.22 17.24
C GLU A 278 9.54 -12.72 16.89
N PRO A 279 8.59 -11.96 17.46
CA PRO A 279 8.53 -10.52 17.29
C PRO A 279 9.78 -9.86 17.89
N ALA A 280 10.33 -8.89 17.16
CA ALA A 280 11.43 -8.08 17.69
C ALA A 280 10.91 -7.08 18.73
N GLY A 281 11.24 -7.30 20.01
CA GLY A 281 10.84 -6.42 21.12
C GLY A 281 9.40 -6.66 21.60
N ASP A 282 8.85 -5.68 22.33
CA ASP A 282 7.53 -5.77 22.96
C ASP A 282 6.40 -5.40 21.97
N ARG A 283 6.29 -6.17 20.89
CA ARG A 283 5.27 -5.93 19.85
C ARG A 283 3.94 -6.55 20.27
N PRO A 284 2.83 -5.82 20.17
CA PRO A 284 1.51 -6.36 20.49
C PRO A 284 1.13 -7.45 19.48
N ILE A 285 0.75 -8.61 20.01
CA ILE A 285 0.14 -9.70 19.24
C ILE A 285 -1.37 -9.51 19.34
N LYS A 286 -2.06 -9.45 18.20
CA LYS A 286 -3.50 -9.22 18.18
C LYS A 286 -4.29 -10.52 18.20
N HIS A 287 -5.39 -10.55 18.95
CA HIS A 287 -6.25 -11.72 19.04
C HIS A 287 -7.46 -11.58 18.11
N ILE A 288 -7.56 -12.48 17.14
CA ILE A 288 -8.69 -12.52 16.20
C ILE A 288 -9.66 -13.59 16.66
N VAL A 289 -10.76 -13.17 17.29
CA VAL A 289 -11.81 -14.08 17.80
C VAL A 289 -13.12 -13.88 17.04
N THR A 290 -13.38 -12.66 16.57
CA THR A 290 -14.63 -12.31 15.91
C THR A 290 -14.42 -11.80 14.48
N ILE A 291 -15.48 -11.82 13.69
CA ILE A 291 -15.53 -11.17 12.38
C ILE A 291 -15.25 -9.65 12.51
N LEU A 292 -15.67 -9.02 13.61
CA LEU A 292 -15.41 -7.60 13.85
C LEU A 292 -13.92 -7.32 14.07
N ASP A 293 -13.20 -8.21 14.76
CA ASP A 293 -11.74 -8.10 14.92
C ASP A 293 -11.04 -8.17 13.56
N LEU A 294 -11.49 -9.06 12.67
CA LEU A 294 -10.99 -9.12 11.30
C LEU A 294 -11.24 -7.81 10.53
N VAL A 295 -12.44 -7.26 10.58
CA VAL A 295 -12.77 -6.00 9.89
C VAL A 295 -11.86 -4.86 10.37
N ARG A 296 -11.67 -4.74 11.69
CA ARG A 296 -10.78 -3.72 12.29
C ARG A 296 -9.34 -3.86 11.81
N GLU A 297 -8.82 -5.08 11.79
CA GLU A 297 -7.45 -5.33 11.38
C GLU A 297 -7.25 -5.19 9.88
N ILE A 298 -8.18 -5.66 9.05
CA ILE A 298 -8.16 -5.43 7.60
C ILE A 298 -8.13 -3.93 7.31
N ARG A 299 -8.98 -3.15 7.99
CA ARG A 299 -9.02 -1.68 7.85
C ARG A 299 -7.71 -1.05 8.29
N TYR A 300 -7.20 -1.41 9.47
CA TYR A 300 -5.97 -0.88 10.04
C TYR A 300 -4.78 -1.10 9.08
N VAL A 301 -4.58 -2.33 8.60
CA VAL A 301 -3.44 -2.68 7.75
C VAL A 301 -3.54 -2.09 6.33
N ALA A 302 -4.76 -1.87 5.84
CA ALA A 302 -4.97 -1.23 4.54
C ALA A 302 -4.85 0.30 4.61
N LYS A 303 -5.22 0.94 5.73
CA LYS A 303 -5.20 2.40 5.93
C LYS A 303 -3.84 2.91 6.39
N ASP A 304 -3.22 2.23 7.35
CA ASP A 304 -1.97 2.65 7.96
C ASP A 304 -0.79 1.98 7.24
N ASN A 305 0.24 2.77 6.93
CA ASN A 305 1.52 2.24 6.49
C ASN A 305 2.18 1.55 7.69
N VAL A 306 1.87 0.27 7.87
CA VAL A 306 2.40 -0.52 8.98
C VAL A 306 3.92 -0.60 8.80
N ASN A 307 4.65 -0.02 9.74
CA ASN A 307 6.12 0.08 9.66
C ASN A 307 6.82 -1.26 9.94
N ASP A 308 6.07 -2.26 10.37
CA ASP A 308 6.55 -3.47 11.03
C ASP A 308 5.71 -4.70 10.69
N ASP A 309 6.31 -5.89 10.77
CA ASP A 309 5.57 -7.15 10.63
C ASP A 309 4.54 -7.30 11.76
N LEU A 310 3.39 -7.89 11.41
CA LEU A 310 2.23 -8.04 12.27
C LEU A 310 2.09 -9.47 12.76
N TYR A 311 1.55 -9.63 13.97
CA TYR A 311 1.35 -10.93 14.60
C TYR A 311 -0.09 -11.06 15.05
N TYR A 312 -0.71 -12.17 14.63
CA TYR A 312 -2.12 -12.47 14.88
C TYR A 312 -2.27 -13.85 15.50
N VAL A 313 -3.01 -13.93 16.59
CA VAL A 313 -3.49 -15.20 17.15
C VAL A 313 -4.84 -15.51 16.53
N LEU A 314 -4.94 -16.72 15.97
CA LEU A 314 -6.18 -17.30 15.48
C LEU A 314 -6.23 -18.77 15.92
N ASN A 315 -7.26 -19.13 16.71
CA ASN A 315 -7.26 -20.36 17.49
C ASN A 315 -5.97 -20.43 18.35
N ASP A 316 -5.23 -21.54 18.27
CA ASP A 316 -4.03 -21.77 19.10
C ASP A 316 -2.72 -21.39 18.37
N CYS A 317 -2.79 -20.76 17.19
CA CYS A 317 -1.62 -20.46 16.36
C CYS A 317 -1.34 -18.97 16.27
N VAL A 318 -0.05 -18.63 16.27
CA VAL A 318 0.45 -17.28 15.98
C VAL A 318 0.89 -17.23 14.52
N TYR A 319 0.31 -16.31 13.76
CA TYR A 319 0.63 -16.05 12.36
C TYR A 319 1.35 -14.72 12.22
N LYS A 320 2.44 -14.73 11.46
CA LYS A 320 3.17 -13.53 11.07
C LYS A 320 2.70 -13.09 9.69
N VAL A 321 2.36 -11.81 9.56
CA VAL A 321 2.02 -11.16 8.30
C VAL A 321 3.09 -10.12 7.98
N GLU A 322 3.80 -10.32 6.88
CA GLU A 322 4.86 -9.41 6.43
C GLU A 322 4.27 -8.06 5.99
N LYS A 323 4.85 -6.96 6.48
CA LYS A 323 4.28 -5.61 6.29
C LYS A 323 4.11 -5.18 4.83
N LEU A 324 5.07 -5.54 3.96
CA LEU A 324 5.11 -5.07 2.56
C LEU A 324 4.37 -6.03 1.63
N THR A 325 4.59 -7.33 1.79
CA THR A 325 4.11 -8.36 0.88
C THR A 325 2.75 -8.91 1.30
N LEU A 326 2.39 -8.76 2.58
CA LEU A 326 1.26 -9.43 3.23
C LEU A 326 1.37 -10.97 3.15
N TYR A 327 2.60 -11.48 2.97
CA TYR A 327 2.89 -12.90 3.04
C TYR A 327 2.68 -13.43 4.45
N VAL A 328 2.17 -14.64 4.55
CA VAL A 328 1.76 -15.26 5.82
C VAL A 328 2.60 -16.50 6.11
N SER A 329 3.27 -16.47 7.25
CA SER A 329 3.95 -17.61 7.85
C SER A 329 3.35 -17.94 9.21
N ILE A 330 3.48 -19.21 9.61
CA ILE A 330 3.28 -19.59 11.01
C ILE A 330 4.50 -19.13 11.80
N ALA A 331 4.26 -18.48 12.93
CA ALA A 331 5.30 -17.93 13.80
C ALA A 331 5.46 -18.72 15.09
N GLY A 332 4.37 -19.30 15.59
CA GLY A 332 4.39 -20.12 16.79
C GLY A 332 3.03 -20.73 17.09
N LYS A 333 2.96 -21.49 18.18
CA LYS A 333 1.73 -22.15 18.65
C LYS A 333 1.66 -22.14 20.17
N TYR A 334 0.43 -22.03 20.70
CA TYR A 334 0.09 -22.28 22.10
C TYR A 334 -0.12 -23.77 22.30
N THR A 335 0.73 -24.41 23.11
CA THR A 335 0.60 -25.85 23.43
C THR A 335 1.28 -26.16 24.76
N ASP A 336 0.88 -27.26 25.40
CA ASP A 336 1.61 -27.88 26.52
C ASP A 336 2.67 -28.92 26.07
N ALA A 337 2.65 -29.38 24.80
CA ALA A 337 3.69 -30.20 24.17
C ALA A 337 3.59 -30.14 22.62
N TYR A 338 4.69 -29.77 21.93
CA TYR A 338 4.73 -29.71 20.46
C TYR A 338 5.15 -31.07 19.90
N ASP A 339 4.26 -31.73 19.15
CA ASP A 339 4.65 -32.88 18.34
C ASP A 339 4.99 -32.38 16.92
N GLN A 340 6.27 -32.44 16.54
CA GLN A 340 6.78 -31.90 15.27
C GLN A 340 6.35 -32.73 14.05
N ASP A 341 5.81 -33.95 14.25
CA ASP A 341 5.68 -34.96 13.20
C ASP A 341 4.30 -35.07 12.51
N GLU A 342 3.25 -34.37 12.97
CA GLU A 342 1.91 -34.49 12.36
C GLU A 342 1.64 -33.53 11.18
N ALA A 343 2.51 -32.54 10.94
CA ALA A 343 2.22 -31.43 10.01
C ALA A 343 2.21 -31.79 8.50
N GLN A 344 2.58 -33.02 8.10
CA GLN A 344 3.05 -33.28 6.73
C GLN A 344 2.31 -34.34 5.90
N ARG A 345 1.21 -34.96 6.35
CA ARG A 345 0.71 -36.19 5.68
C ARG A 345 -0.58 -36.13 4.85
N GLN A 346 -1.36 -35.05 4.83
CA GLN A 346 -2.58 -34.97 3.97
C GLN A 346 -2.83 -33.56 3.41
N GLY A 347 -3.26 -33.41 2.16
CA GLY A 347 -3.62 -32.09 1.60
C GLY A 347 -4.90 -31.50 2.22
N LEU A 348 -5.03 -30.16 2.19
CA LEU A 348 -6.26 -29.47 2.60
C LEU A 348 -7.41 -29.81 1.63
N LYS A 349 -8.57 -30.22 2.13
CA LYS A 349 -9.76 -30.49 1.30
C LYS A 349 -10.66 -29.27 1.26
N ALA A 350 -10.90 -28.70 0.08
CA ALA A 350 -11.70 -27.47 -0.07
C ALA A 350 -13.07 -27.50 0.64
N SER A 351 -13.71 -28.68 0.74
CA SER A 351 -14.98 -28.88 1.45
C SER A 351 -14.92 -28.60 2.96
N GLU A 352 -13.73 -28.61 3.57
CA GLU A 352 -13.53 -28.41 5.01
C GLU A 352 -13.34 -26.93 5.39
N PHE A 353 -13.10 -26.04 4.42
CA PHE A 353 -12.80 -24.63 4.68
C PHE A 353 -13.91 -23.91 5.45
N ASN A 354 -15.18 -24.08 5.04
CA ASN A 354 -16.29 -23.45 5.76
C ASN A 354 -16.56 -24.07 7.13
N ALA A 355 -16.25 -25.36 7.30
CA ALA A 355 -16.29 -25.97 8.63
C ALA A 355 -15.25 -25.31 9.56
N PHE A 356 -14.02 -25.10 9.07
CA PHE A 356 -12.98 -24.36 9.79
C PHE A 356 -13.45 -22.93 10.15
N CYS A 357 -13.98 -22.17 9.20
CA CYS A 357 -14.48 -20.81 9.43
C CYS A 357 -15.58 -20.79 10.51
N ARG A 358 -16.53 -21.74 10.44
CA ARG A 358 -17.61 -21.87 11.42
C ARG A 358 -17.07 -22.21 12.81
N GLU A 359 -16.20 -23.20 12.92
CA GLU A 359 -15.60 -23.59 14.20
C GLU A 359 -14.82 -22.44 14.83
N THR A 360 -14.02 -21.73 14.03
CA THR A 360 -13.20 -20.61 14.50
C THR A 360 -14.04 -19.42 14.98
N PHE A 361 -15.00 -18.94 14.16
CA PHE A 361 -15.70 -17.68 14.42
C PHE A 361 -17.06 -17.82 15.12
N GLN A 362 -17.66 -19.02 15.14
CA GLN A 362 -18.93 -19.26 15.83
C GLN A 362 -18.76 -20.11 17.09
N LEU A 363 -17.91 -21.13 17.04
CA LEU A 363 -17.69 -22.03 18.19
C LEU A 363 -16.51 -21.61 19.07
N GLY A 364 -15.72 -20.62 18.61
CA GLY A 364 -14.59 -20.04 19.35
C GLY A 364 -13.35 -20.93 19.41
N GLN A 365 -13.38 -22.11 18.77
CA GLN A 365 -12.23 -23.01 18.69
C GLN A 365 -12.39 -23.98 17.52
N CYS A 366 -11.30 -24.15 16.75
CA CYS A 366 -11.20 -25.20 15.73
C CYS A 366 -11.06 -26.58 16.40
N GLN A 367 -12.04 -27.48 16.20
CA GLN A 367 -12.13 -28.74 16.95
C GLN A 367 -11.82 -29.99 16.13
N GLY A 368 -11.86 -29.96 14.78
CA GLY A 368 -11.82 -31.26 14.11
C GLY A 368 -11.81 -31.34 12.59
N ALA A 369 -11.47 -30.30 11.84
CA ALA A 369 -11.21 -30.46 10.41
C ALA A 369 -9.88 -31.20 10.15
N GLY A 370 -9.84 -32.52 10.39
CA GLY A 370 -8.82 -33.46 9.91
C GLY A 370 -7.36 -33.18 10.32
N GLY A 371 -7.09 -32.57 11.48
CA GLY A 371 -5.73 -32.16 11.87
C GLY A 371 -5.19 -30.99 11.02
N GLY A 372 -6.09 -30.13 10.55
CA GLY A 372 -5.80 -29.06 9.60
C GLY A 372 -5.84 -27.64 10.16
N CYS A 373 -6.23 -27.42 11.43
CA CYS A 373 -6.51 -26.07 11.97
C CYS A 373 -5.37 -25.07 11.74
N GLU A 374 -4.12 -25.48 11.93
CA GLU A 374 -2.96 -24.61 11.71
C GLU A 374 -2.80 -24.21 10.24
N ARG A 375 -3.03 -25.17 9.34
CA ARG A 375 -2.90 -25.00 7.88
C ARG A 375 -4.07 -24.23 7.31
N TRP A 376 -5.28 -24.52 7.77
CA TRP A 376 -6.48 -23.74 7.45
C TRP A 376 -6.40 -22.33 7.99
N GLY A 377 -5.88 -22.12 9.20
CA GLY A 377 -5.64 -20.79 9.74
C GLY A 377 -4.60 -20.01 8.93
N ARG A 378 -3.49 -20.65 8.53
CA ARG A 378 -2.51 -20.03 7.62
C ARG A 378 -3.16 -19.65 6.28
N TYR A 379 -3.90 -20.59 5.70
CA TYR A 379 -4.61 -20.37 4.44
C TYR A 379 -5.63 -19.23 4.57
N PHE A 380 -6.41 -19.21 5.65
CA PHE A 380 -7.40 -18.18 5.94
C PHE A 380 -6.76 -16.80 6.07
N VAL A 381 -5.67 -16.67 6.83
CA VAL A 381 -4.97 -15.39 6.98
C VAL A 381 -4.39 -14.94 5.63
N ALA A 382 -3.92 -15.86 4.78
CA ALA A 382 -3.42 -15.52 3.45
C ALA A 382 -4.54 -15.15 2.46
N ALA A 383 -5.52 -16.03 2.27
CA ALA A 383 -6.53 -15.92 1.23
C ALA A 383 -7.68 -14.99 1.61
N VAL A 384 -8.04 -14.91 2.90
CA VAL A 384 -9.13 -14.02 3.35
C VAL A 384 -8.55 -12.72 3.87
N PHE A 385 -7.70 -12.74 4.90
CA PHE A 385 -7.22 -11.51 5.53
C PHE A 385 -6.32 -10.69 4.60
N SER A 386 -5.19 -11.24 4.12
CA SER A 386 -4.24 -10.50 3.28
C SER A 386 -4.86 -10.06 1.96
N GLU A 387 -5.67 -10.89 1.29
CA GLU A 387 -6.35 -10.47 0.06
C GLU A 387 -7.42 -9.40 0.31
N SER A 388 -8.07 -9.41 1.47
CA SER A 388 -9.01 -8.34 1.86
C SER A 388 -8.30 -7.03 2.16
N VAL A 389 -7.11 -7.07 2.77
CA VAL A 389 -6.26 -5.88 2.91
C VAL A 389 -5.90 -5.32 1.54
N ARG A 390 -5.60 -6.18 0.56
CA ARG A 390 -5.28 -5.75 -0.81
C ARG A 390 -6.50 -5.14 -1.48
N ASN A 391 -7.66 -5.77 -1.42
CA ASN A 391 -8.91 -5.33 -2.04
C ASN A 391 -10.11 -5.63 -1.12
N PHE A 392 -10.74 -4.59 -0.57
CA PHE A 392 -11.82 -4.77 0.41
C PHE A 392 -13.04 -5.52 -0.13
N ARG A 393 -13.28 -5.50 -1.46
CA ARG A 393 -14.37 -6.29 -2.06
C ARG A 393 -14.23 -7.79 -1.77
N THR A 394 -13.01 -8.28 -1.61
CA THR A 394 -12.71 -9.67 -1.25
C THR A 394 -13.40 -10.09 0.04
N PHE A 395 -13.36 -9.24 1.08
CA PHE A 395 -13.96 -9.58 2.37
C PHE A 395 -15.48 -9.63 2.29
N SER A 396 -16.06 -8.63 1.64
CA SER A 396 -17.49 -8.58 1.38
C SER A 396 -17.97 -9.86 0.69
N LEU A 397 -17.26 -10.25 -0.38
CA LEU A 397 -17.57 -11.43 -1.18
C LEU A 397 -17.34 -12.75 -0.42
N PHE A 398 -16.33 -12.80 0.45
CA PHE A 398 -16.08 -13.93 1.36
C PHE A 398 -17.29 -14.15 2.26
N LEU A 399 -17.78 -13.10 2.94
CA LEU A 399 -18.96 -13.19 3.78
C LEU A 399 -20.18 -13.66 2.99
N MET A 400 -20.41 -13.12 1.78
CA MET A 400 -21.51 -13.57 0.92
C MET A 400 -21.40 -15.07 0.61
N SER A 401 -20.20 -15.54 0.29
CA SER A 401 -19.97 -16.93 -0.13
C SER A 401 -20.14 -17.92 1.03
N VAL A 402 -19.69 -17.55 2.24
CA VAL A 402 -19.90 -18.35 3.44
C VAL A 402 -21.38 -18.44 3.77
N VAL A 403 -22.10 -17.32 3.75
CA VAL A 403 -23.55 -17.31 4.03
C VAL A 403 -24.32 -18.10 2.97
N ALA A 404 -24.02 -17.90 1.68
CA ALA A 404 -24.62 -18.67 0.59
C ALA A 404 -24.36 -20.18 0.76
N CYS A 405 -23.14 -20.58 1.13
CA CYS A 405 -22.82 -21.98 1.40
C CYS A 405 -23.66 -22.55 2.57
N GLU A 406 -23.77 -21.85 3.69
CA GLU A 406 -24.57 -22.31 4.84
C GLU A 406 -26.06 -22.43 4.50
N VAL A 407 -26.56 -21.54 3.66
CA VAL A 407 -27.95 -21.55 3.19
C VAL A 407 -28.18 -22.70 2.19
N SER A 408 -27.23 -22.95 1.28
CA SER A 408 -27.31 -24.01 0.26
C SER A 408 -27.07 -25.42 0.81
N ARG A 409 -26.43 -25.57 1.99
CA ARG A 409 -26.14 -26.86 2.64
C ARG A 409 -27.36 -27.78 2.82
N PHE A 410 -28.55 -27.20 2.94
CA PHE A 410 -29.79 -27.96 3.13
C PHE A 410 -30.40 -28.51 1.83
N ARG A 411 -29.84 -28.19 0.65
CA ARG A 411 -30.42 -28.51 -0.67
C ARG A 411 -29.65 -29.56 -1.49
N GLY A 412 -28.63 -30.20 -0.90
CA GLY A 412 -27.78 -31.19 -1.58
C GLY A 412 -26.38 -30.63 -1.91
N PRO A 413 -25.53 -31.39 -2.63
CA PRO A 413 -24.11 -31.04 -2.83
C PRO A 413 -23.96 -29.90 -3.85
N GLY A 414 -24.31 -28.68 -3.44
CA GLY A 414 -23.87 -27.44 -4.07
C GLY A 414 -22.41 -27.16 -3.74
N GLU A 415 -21.50 -28.07 -4.10
CA GLU A 415 -20.10 -28.08 -3.63
C GLU A 415 -19.29 -26.85 -4.05
N ARG A 416 -19.69 -26.15 -5.13
CA ARG A 416 -18.85 -25.12 -5.75
C ARG A 416 -18.82 -23.79 -4.99
N ILE A 417 -19.93 -23.32 -4.42
CA ILE A 417 -19.94 -22.04 -3.69
C ILE A 417 -19.18 -22.16 -2.35
N CYS A 418 -19.29 -23.31 -1.71
CA CYS A 418 -18.59 -23.61 -0.46
C CYS A 418 -17.07 -23.66 -0.62
N ALA A 419 -16.58 -23.99 -1.82
CA ALA A 419 -15.16 -24.00 -2.16
C ALA A 419 -14.70 -22.72 -2.88
N ALA A 420 -15.54 -21.69 -3.03
CA ALA A 420 -15.24 -20.55 -3.90
C ALA A 420 -14.00 -19.73 -3.49
N PHE A 421 -13.66 -19.75 -2.20
CA PHE A 421 -12.44 -19.14 -1.66
C PHE A 421 -11.29 -20.13 -1.52
N VAL A 422 -11.37 -21.31 -2.15
CA VAL A 422 -10.33 -22.33 -2.20
C VAL A 422 -10.06 -22.71 -3.66
N GLY A 423 -8.91 -22.31 -4.18
CA GLY A 423 -8.47 -22.64 -5.55
C GLY A 423 -8.84 -21.59 -6.61
N GLU A 424 -9.09 -22.04 -7.84
CA GLU A 424 -9.15 -21.19 -9.04
C GLU A 424 -10.29 -20.16 -9.06
N ASP A 425 -11.38 -20.41 -8.31
CA ASP A 425 -12.52 -19.50 -8.22
C ASP A 425 -12.24 -18.28 -7.33
N HIS A 426 -11.14 -18.27 -6.56
CA HIS A 426 -10.76 -17.15 -5.71
C HIS A 426 -10.42 -15.91 -6.55
N PRO A 427 -11.03 -14.74 -6.29
CA PRO A 427 -10.92 -13.55 -7.14
C PRO A 427 -9.50 -12.97 -7.20
N MET A 428 -8.80 -12.98 -6.07
CA MET A 428 -7.46 -12.37 -5.92
C MET A 428 -6.27 -13.34 -5.96
N VAL A 429 -6.49 -14.67 -5.87
CA VAL A 429 -5.40 -15.66 -5.82
C VAL A 429 -5.07 -16.11 -7.24
N GLY A 430 -3.80 -15.96 -7.65
CA GLY A 430 -3.29 -16.33 -8.98
C GLY A 430 -1.75 -16.28 -9.05
N GLU A 431 -1.18 -16.78 -10.14
CA GLU A 431 0.28 -16.95 -10.33
C GLU A 431 1.09 -15.63 -10.36
N GLY A 432 0.42 -14.50 -10.52
CA GLY A 432 1.02 -13.17 -10.45
C GLY A 432 0.65 -12.49 -9.14
N THR A 433 1.63 -12.29 -8.26
CA THR A 433 1.50 -11.45 -7.06
C THR A 433 0.82 -10.12 -7.38
N TRP A 434 -0.05 -9.68 -6.48
CA TRP A 434 -0.63 -8.33 -6.43
C TRP A 434 0.30 -7.25 -7.00
N LEU A 435 -0.15 -6.65 -8.10
CA LEU A 435 0.67 -5.84 -9.01
C LEU A 435 1.03 -4.45 -8.45
N GLU A 436 0.27 -3.93 -7.50
CA GLU A 436 0.44 -2.57 -6.96
C GLU A 436 0.46 -2.57 -5.43
N ARG A 437 1.66 -2.75 -4.86
CA ARG A 437 1.85 -2.84 -3.39
C ARG A 437 1.47 -1.56 -2.63
N ASP A 438 1.43 -0.44 -3.35
CA ASP A 438 1.16 0.88 -2.81
C ASP A 438 -0.34 1.20 -2.72
N LYS A 439 -1.21 0.36 -3.29
CA LYS A 439 -2.66 0.57 -3.29
C LYS A 439 -3.38 -0.57 -2.60
N ARG A 440 -3.94 -0.31 -1.42
CA ARG A 440 -4.68 -1.26 -0.59
C ARG A 440 -6.15 -0.85 -0.43
N GLY A 441 -6.93 -1.73 0.16
CA GLY A 441 -8.31 -1.47 0.54
C GLY A 441 -9.19 -1.09 -0.65
N PHE A 442 -9.81 0.08 -0.59
CA PHE A 442 -10.65 0.61 -1.66
C PHE A 442 -9.92 0.81 -3.00
N TYR A 443 -8.62 1.12 -2.95
CA TYR A 443 -7.82 1.41 -4.13
C TYR A 443 -7.11 0.18 -4.71
N GLY A 444 -7.21 -0.96 -4.04
CA GLY A 444 -6.54 -2.23 -4.36
C GLY A 444 -6.64 -2.68 -5.81
N CYS A 445 -7.83 -2.44 -6.37
CA CYS A 445 -8.20 -2.79 -7.72
C CYS A 445 -8.71 -1.55 -8.47
N SER A 446 -8.01 -0.41 -8.28
CA SER A 446 -8.27 0.84 -8.98
C SER A 446 -7.18 1.15 -10.01
N LEU A 447 -7.56 1.62 -11.19
CA LEU A 447 -6.61 2.06 -12.21
C LEU A 447 -6.24 3.52 -11.93
N SER A 448 -4.97 3.79 -11.57
CA SER A 448 -4.45 5.17 -11.61
C SER A 448 -3.85 5.44 -13.00
N SER A 449 -4.06 6.65 -13.49
CA SER A 449 -3.91 7.05 -14.89
C SER A 449 -2.46 7.17 -15.40
N ALA A 450 -1.45 6.71 -14.67
CA ALA A 450 -0.07 7.17 -14.86
C ALA A 450 0.84 6.37 -15.84
N ASP A 451 0.46 5.19 -16.35
CA ASP A 451 1.38 4.43 -17.22
C ASP A 451 0.67 3.68 -18.37
N GLY A 452 0.93 4.10 -19.62
CA GLY A 452 0.15 3.69 -20.81
C GLY A 452 0.44 2.28 -21.34
N ARG A 453 1.64 1.72 -21.13
CA ARG A 453 1.94 0.32 -21.49
C ARG A 453 1.55 -0.66 -20.38
N VAL A 454 1.72 -0.24 -19.13
CA VAL A 454 1.30 -1.01 -17.95
C VAL A 454 -0.22 -1.05 -17.82
N ARG A 455 -0.94 -0.11 -18.46
CA ARG A 455 -2.41 -0.06 -18.47
C ARG A 455 -3.04 -1.32 -19.06
N GLN A 456 -2.49 -1.91 -20.13
CA GLN A 456 -3.13 -3.07 -20.77
C GLN A 456 -3.06 -4.33 -19.90
N ASP A 457 -1.89 -4.66 -19.35
CA ASP A 457 -1.74 -5.82 -18.47
C ASP A 457 -2.50 -5.63 -17.15
N LYS A 458 -2.49 -4.40 -16.60
CA LYS A 458 -3.29 -4.07 -15.40
C LYS A 458 -4.78 -4.10 -15.66
N LEU A 459 -5.22 -3.67 -16.84
CA LEU A 459 -6.63 -3.74 -17.23
C LEU A 459 -7.05 -5.19 -17.41
N ALA A 460 -6.23 -6.01 -18.07
CA ALA A 460 -6.49 -7.45 -18.24
C ALA A 460 -6.54 -8.19 -16.89
N TRP A 461 -5.60 -7.88 -15.98
CA TRP A 461 -5.61 -8.41 -14.62
C TRP A 461 -6.86 -7.96 -13.85
N LEU A 462 -7.18 -6.66 -13.87
CA LEU A 462 -8.37 -6.13 -13.20
C LEU A 462 -9.64 -6.78 -13.76
N GLU A 463 -9.74 -6.92 -15.08
CA GLU A 463 -10.85 -7.58 -15.74
C GLU A 463 -10.97 -9.06 -15.32
N GLN A 464 -9.85 -9.77 -15.17
CA GLN A 464 -9.85 -11.14 -14.65
C GLN A 464 -10.39 -11.21 -13.22
N VAL A 465 -9.96 -10.30 -12.34
CA VAL A 465 -10.45 -10.19 -10.96
C VAL A 465 -11.95 -9.88 -10.96
N LEU A 466 -12.39 -8.84 -11.67
CA LEU A 466 -13.78 -8.43 -11.74
C LEU A 466 -14.70 -9.49 -12.32
N ARG A 467 -14.22 -10.26 -13.31
CA ARG A 467 -14.97 -11.40 -13.85
C ARG A 467 -15.22 -12.46 -12.78
N LYS A 468 -14.22 -12.80 -11.97
CA LYS A 468 -14.37 -13.76 -10.86
C LYS A 468 -15.27 -13.18 -9.75
N GLU A 469 -15.05 -11.92 -9.36
CA GLU A 469 -15.88 -11.22 -8.37
C GLU A 469 -17.36 -11.20 -8.78
N ASN A 470 -17.65 -10.80 -10.02
CA ASN A 470 -19.01 -10.73 -10.55
C ASN A 470 -19.67 -12.11 -10.63
N ALA A 471 -18.96 -13.13 -11.12
CA ALA A 471 -19.48 -14.49 -11.19
C ALA A 471 -19.77 -15.07 -9.80
N LEU A 472 -18.89 -14.82 -8.83
CA LEU A 472 -19.07 -15.30 -7.47
C LEU A 472 -20.21 -14.57 -6.77
N PHE A 473 -20.32 -13.25 -6.93
CA PHE A 473 -21.42 -12.45 -6.39
C PHE A 473 -22.76 -12.95 -6.93
N ALA A 474 -22.89 -13.08 -8.25
CA ALA A 474 -24.13 -13.53 -8.89
C ALA A 474 -24.57 -14.91 -8.39
N ARG A 475 -23.62 -15.86 -8.25
CA ARG A 475 -23.90 -17.19 -7.70
C ARG A 475 -24.33 -17.15 -6.24
N ALA A 476 -23.57 -16.46 -5.38
CA ALA A 476 -23.92 -16.32 -3.97
C ALA A 476 -25.30 -15.68 -3.80
N ASN A 477 -25.59 -14.67 -4.62
CA ASN A 477 -26.87 -13.98 -4.59
C ASN A 477 -28.03 -14.89 -5.01
N ALA A 478 -27.89 -15.63 -6.11
CA ALA A 478 -28.91 -16.57 -6.57
C ALA A 478 -29.21 -17.66 -5.53
N ASP A 479 -28.16 -18.22 -4.91
CA ASP A 479 -28.27 -19.23 -3.87
C ASP A 479 -29.06 -18.69 -2.66
N MET A 480 -28.73 -17.48 -2.19
CA MET A 480 -29.44 -16.84 -1.08
C MET A 480 -30.90 -16.51 -1.45
N ALA A 481 -31.14 -15.89 -2.60
CA ALA A 481 -32.48 -15.52 -3.08
C ALA A 481 -33.40 -16.74 -3.20
N SER A 482 -32.85 -17.88 -3.61
CA SER A 482 -33.61 -19.12 -3.76
C SER A 482 -34.20 -19.66 -2.45
N VAL A 483 -33.71 -19.22 -1.28
CA VAL A 483 -34.18 -19.68 0.05
C VAL A 483 -35.16 -18.70 0.71
N TYR A 484 -35.02 -17.40 0.46
CA TYR A 484 -35.85 -16.37 1.11
C TYR A 484 -37.16 -16.04 0.35
N GLY A 485 -37.39 -16.67 -0.80
CA GLY A 485 -38.50 -16.32 -1.69
C GLY A 485 -38.29 -14.95 -2.33
N GLU A 486 -39.05 -14.62 -3.36
CA GLU A 486 -39.00 -13.35 -4.12
C GLU A 486 -39.40 -12.11 -3.28
N ARG A 487 -38.87 -11.95 -2.06
CA ARG A 487 -38.90 -10.68 -1.36
C ARG A 487 -37.69 -9.87 -1.82
N GLU A 488 -37.97 -8.67 -2.35
CA GLU A 488 -36.98 -7.64 -2.69
C GLU A 488 -36.06 -7.27 -1.49
N ASP A 489 -36.38 -7.76 -0.30
CA ASP A 489 -35.70 -7.49 0.97
C ASP A 489 -34.64 -8.55 1.33
N ALA A 490 -34.54 -9.69 0.62
CA ALA A 490 -33.72 -10.84 1.03
C ALA A 490 -32.21 -10.54 1.06
N GLU A 491 -31.70 -9.81 0.07
CA GLU A 491 -30.30 -9.34 0.07
C GLU A 491 -30.05 -8.47 1.32
N LEU A 492 -30.95 -7.52 1.59
CA LEU A 492 -30.79 -6.54 2.66
C LEU A 492 -31.04 -7.10 4.06
N ASP A 493 -31.79 -8.19 4.22
CA ASP A 493 -32.13 -8.80 5.52
C ASP A 493 -31.10 -9.86 5.96
N VAL A 494 -30.54 -10.63 5.00
CA VAL A 494 -29.40 -11.51 5.24
C VAL A 494 -28.16 -10.70 5.60
N PHE A 495 -27.88 -9.64 4.84
CA PHE A 495 -26.86 -8.67 5.24
C PHE A 495 -27.33 -7.82 6.40
N GLY A 496 -28.63 -7.59 6.61
CA GLY A 496 -29.24 -6.93 7.78
C GLY A 496 -28.77 -7.52 9.10
N LYS A 497 -28.67 -8.85 9.13
CA LYS A 497 -28.15 -9.63 10.26
C LYS A 497 -26.63 -9.53 10.41
N VAL A 498 -25.89 -9.28 9.33
CA VAL A 498 -24.45 -8.93 9.33
C VAL A 498 -24.21 -7.42 9.58
N LYS A 499 -25.21 -6.58 9.25
CA LYS A 499 -25.26 -5.10 9.19
C LYS A 499 -25.52 -4.42 10.52
N VAL A 500 -25.49 -5.14 11.64
CA VAL A 500 -25.51 -4.49 12.96
C VAL A 500 -24.31 -3.52 13.11
N VAL A 501 -23.36 -3.52 12.17
CA VAL A 501 -22.22 -2.61 12.17
C VAL A 501 -22.41 -1.30 11.37
N ASN A 502 -23.19 -1.19 10.27
CA ASN A 502 -23.44 0.15 9.68
C ASN A 502 -24.53 0.23 8.58
N LEU A 503 -25.82 0.25 8.96
CA LEU A 503 -26.92 0.52 8.01
C LEU A 503 -26.80 1.92 7.36
N TYR A 504 -26.29 2.90 8.10
CA TYR A 504 -26.25 4.31 7.73
C TYR A 504 -25.27 4.59 6.59
N ALA A 505 -24.08 3.99 6.60
CA ALA A 505 -23.09 4.12 5.53
C ALA A 505 -23.63 3.61 4.18
N PHE A 506 -24.35 2.49 4.17
CA PHE A 506 -24.96 1.96 2.95
C PHE A 506 -26.09 2.85 2.43
N SER A 507 -26.96 3.36 3.32
CA SER A 507 -27.99 4.32 2.95
C SER A 507 -27.39 5.60 2.37
N SER A 508 -26.33 6.13 2.98
CA SER A 508 -25.60 7.30 2.47
C SER A 508 -24.96 7.03 1.11
N PHE A 509 -24.44 5.82 0.89
CA PHE A 509 -23.92 5.38 -0.40
C PHE A 509 -25.02 5.39 -1.48
N ILE A 510 -26.19 4.81 -1.19
CA ILE A 510 -27.34 4.81 -2.13
C ILE A 510 -27.80 6.24 -2.44
N GLU A 511 -27.94 7.08 -1.41
CA GLU A 511 -28.33 8.48 -1.58
C GLU A 511 -27.32 9.28 -2.41
N TYR A 512 -26.02 9.02 -2.24
CA TYR A 512 -24.98 9.68 -3.03
C TYR A 512 -25.08 9.38 -4.53
N PHE A 513 -25.42 8.13 -4.89
CA PHE A 513 -25.61 7.72 -6.28
C PHE A 513 -27.05 7.91 -6.78
N ARG A 514 -27.91 8.59 -6.01
CA ARG A 514 -29.32 8.77 -6.37
C ARG A 514 -29.45 9.46 -7.72
N GLY A 515 -30.22 8.86 -8.62
CA GLY A 515 -30.45 9.37 -9.97
C GLY A 515 -29.42 8.93 -11.02
N THR A 516 -28.34 8.25 -10.64
CA THR A 516 -27.42 7.61 -11.60
C THR A 516 -27.91 6.21 -12.00
N ASN A 517 -27.27 5.59 -13.00
CA ASN A 517 -27.55 4.20 -13.36
C ASN A 517 -27.22 3.25 -12.20
N GLU A 518 -26.12 3.51 -11.52
CA GLU A 518 -25.63 2.78 -10.35
C GLU A 518 -26.63 2.89 -9.20
N GLY A 519 -27.06 4.11 -8.84
CA GLY A 519 -28.06 4.30 -7.79
C GLY A 519 -29.39 3.62 -8.10
N ARG A 520 -29.82 3.64 -9.36
CA ARG A 520 -31.03 2.92 -9.80
C ARG A 520 -30.90 1.40 -9.67
N LYS A 521 -29.74 0.83 -9.98
CA LYS A 521 -29.48 -0.61 -9.78
C LYS A 521 -29.45 -0.97 -8.30
N LEU A 522 -28.70 -0.21 -7.51
CA LEU A 522 -28.60 -0.39 -6.06
C LEU A 522 -29.96 -0.32 -5.37
N SER A 523 -30.84 0.59 -5.81
CA SER A 523 -32.19 0.72 -5.25
C SER A 523 -33.14 -0.43 -5.57
N ARG A 524 -32.81 -1.27 -6.57
CA ARG A 524 -33.67 -2.37 -7.03
C ARG A 524 -33.26 -3.75 -6.50
N GLY A 525 -32.20 -3.82 -5.70
CA GLY A 525 -31.48 -5.08 -5.43
C GLY A 525 -30.76 -5.53 -6.69
N CYS A 526 -29.53 -6.05 -6.61
CA CYS A 526 -28.74 -6.33 -7.82
C CYS A 526 -29.21 -7.60 -8.56
N VAL A 527 -30.42 -7.56 -9.11
CA VAL A 527 -30.97 -8.61 -9.95
C VAL A 527 -30.26 -8.58 -11.30
N SER A 528 -29.56 -9.67 -11.63
CA SER A 528 -28.98 -9.85 -12.95
C SER A 528 -30.11 -9.94 -13.98
N HIS A 529 -30.24 -8.96 -14.87
CA HIS A 529 -30.97 -9.17 -16.12
C HIS A 529 -30.19 -10.22 -16.94
N GLN A 530 -30.85 -11.34 -17.23
CA GLN A 530 -30.38 -12.33 -18.20
C GLN A 530 -30.30 -11.72 -19.60
#